data_AF-A0A7R8VSS0-F1
#
_entry.id   AF-A0A7R8VSS0-F1
#
_cell.length_a   1.000
_cell.length_b   1.000
_cell.length_c   1.000
_cell.angle_alpha   90.00
_cell.angle_beta   90.00
_cell.angle_gamma   90.00
#
_symmetry.space_group_name_H-M   'P 1'
#
loop_
_entity.id
_entity.type
_entity.pdbx_description
1 polymer ?
#
loop_
_entity_poly.entity_id
_entity_poly.type
_entity_poly.pdbx_seq_one_letter_code
_entity_poly.pdbx_strand_id
1 'polypeptide(L)'
;SANGRVIVDFKENGIPGNPDGLTIDTEGKLWVANFNGGQVLRVDATTGSVLRTLQIPANKVTCAVFGGADLDELYVTTANIRDTPEERGKFPLGGTTFRVTGLGVKGYAGDKAILDLE
;
A
#
# COMPACT_ATOMS: atom_id res chain seq x y z
N SER A 1 -0.14 15.88 20.56
CA SER A 1 1.11 16.30 19.89
C SER A 1 1.66 15.10 19.13
N ALA A 2 2.02 15.25 17.85
CA ALA A 2 2.65 14.18 17.09
C ALA A 2 4.18 14.31 17.27
N ASN A 3 4.78 13.35 17.98
CA ASN A 3 6.22 13.18 18.11
C ASN A 3 6.76 12.39 16.90
N GLY A 4 6.60 12.95 15.70
CA GLY A 4 6.88 12.28 14.43
C GLY A 4 8.12 11.40 14.47
N ARG A 5 7.93 10.08 14.40
CA ARG A 5 8.98 9.07 14.36
C ARG A 5 8.99 8.42 12.98
N VAL A 6 10.16 8.34 12.35
CA VAL A 6 10.34 7.52 11.15
C VAL A 6 10.25 6.04 11.56
N ILE A 7 9.27 5.32 11.02
CA ILE A 7 9.13 3.88 11.23
C ILE A 7 10.04 3.12 10.26
N VAL A 8 10.02 3.48 8.99
CA VAL A 8 10.85 2.87 7.95
C VAL A 8 11.31 3.96 6.98
N ASP A 9 12.60 3.98 6.68
CA ASP A 9 13.19 4.82 5.64
C ASP A 9 13.53 3.95 4.42
N PHE A 10 12.89 4.22 3.27
CA PHE A 10 13.07 3.39 2.08
C PHE A 10 14.50 3.49 1.54
N LYS A 11 15.11 4.67 1.60
CA LYS A 11 16.46 4.92 1.08
C LYS A 11 17.51 4.22 1.94
N GLU A 12 17.43 4.37 3.26
CA GLU A 12 18.37 3.73 4.19
C GLU A 12 18.27 2.20 4.16
N ASN A 13 17.09 1.66 3.86
CA ASN A 13 16.85 0.22 3.76
C ASN A 13 17.03 -0.34 2.33
N GLY A 14 17.48 0.47 1.36
CA GLY A 14 17.69 0.05 -0.02
C GLY A 14 16.41 -0.42 -0.73
N ILE A 15 15.25 0.05 -0.29
CA ILE A 15 13.94 -0.23 -0.88
C ILE A 15 13.77 0.72 -2.08
N PRO A 16 13.66 0.21 -3.32
CA PRO A 16 13.44 1.05 -4.49
C PRO A 16 12.03 1.63 -4.47
N GLY A 17 11.83 2.78 -5.12
CA GLY A 17 10.54 3.47 -5.18
C GLY A 17 10.33 4.46 -4.03
N ASN A 18 9.08 4.83 -3.78
CA ASN A 18 8.69 5.82 -2.78
C ASN A 18 7.42 5.36 -2.06
N PRO A 19 7.35 5.49 -0.72
CA PRO A 19 6.10 5.22 -0.01
C PRO A 19 5.02 6.21 -0.44
N ASP A 20 3.82 5.70 -0.70
CA ASP A 20 2.64 6.50 -1.05
C ASP A 20 1.54 6.28 0.00
N GLY A 21 0.37 5.74 -0.36
CA GLY A 21 -0.68 5.40 0.60
C GLY A 21 -0.32 4.21 1.52
N LEU A 22 -0.88 4.21 2.72
CA LEU A 22 -0.74 3.11 3.68
C LEU A 22 -2.03 2.82 4.45
N THR A 23 -2.12 1.60 4.97
CA THR A 23 -3.15 1.19 5.94
C THR A 23 -2.51 0.34 7.05
N ILE A 24 -3.28 -0.07 8.06
CA ILE A 24 -2.82 -0.91 9.18
C ILE A 24 -3.74 -2.13 9.33
N ASP A 25 -3.16 -3.29 9.64
CA ASP A 25 -3.93 -4.49 9.96
C ASP A 25 -4.22 -4.62 11.47
N THR A 26 -5.06 -5.59 11.84
CA THR A 26 -5.45 -5.88 13.22
C THR A 26 -4.30 -6.40 14.09
N GLU A 27 -3.15 -6.74 13.51
CA GLU A 27 -1.92 -7.12 14.21
C GLU A 27 -0.97 -5.94 14.43
N GLY A 28 -1.40 -4.72 14.06
CA GLY A 28 -0.61 -3.50 14.20
C GLY A 28 0.54 -3.40 13.19
N LYS A 29 0.46 -4.08 12.04
CA LYS A 29 1.46 -3.97 10.96
C LYS A 29 0.97 -3.03 9.88
N LEU A 30 1.88 -2.20 9.38
CA LEU A 30 1.59 -1.27 8.30
C LEU A 30 1.62 -2.01 6.96
N TRP A 31 0.72 -1.65 6.06
CA TRP A 31 0.74 -2.04 4.65
C TRP A 31 0.96 -0.80 3.80
N VAL A 32 2.15 -0.67 3.22
CA VAL A 32 2.61 0.55 2.54
C VAL A 32 2.72 0.30 1.04
N ALA A 33 1.96 1.05 0.25
CA ALA A 33 2.10 1.08 -1.20
C ALA A 33 3.43 1.70 -1.62
N ASN A 34 4.08 1.13 -2.62
CA ASN A 34 5.39 1.57 -3.09
C ASN A 34 5.34 2.07 -4.55
N PHE A 35 5.29 3.38 -4.72
CA PHE A 35 5.25 4.04 -6.00
C PHE A 35 6.60 3.94 -6.72
N ASN A 36 6.60 3.52 -7.99
CA ASN A 36 7.80 3.13 -8.75
C ASN A 36 8.58 1.95 -8.15
N GLY A 37 7.95 1.15 -7.29
CA GLY A 37 8.55 -0.06 -6.72
C GLY A 37 7.74 -1.32 -6.93
N GLY A 38 6.56 -1.23 -7.57
CA GLY A 38 5.77 -2.39 -7.98
C GLY A 38 5.30 -3.32 -6.87
N GLN A 39 5.19 -2.81 -5.63
CA GLN A 39 4.92 -3.66 -4.48
C GLN A 39 4.12 -2.97 -3.39
N VAL A 40 3.53 -3.78 -2.51
CA VAL A 40 3.04 -3.37 -1.20
C VAL A 40 3.90 -4.04 -0.14
N LEU A 41 4.38 -3.28 0.83
CA LEU A 41 5.21 -3.78 1.93
C LEU A 41 4.38 -3.92 3.21
N ARG A 42 4.46 -5.07 3.87
CA ARG A 42 3.99 -5.24 5.24
C ARG A 42 5.16 -4.93 6.18
N VAL A 43 5.03 -3.92 7.02
CA VAL A 43 6.10 -3.41 7.89
C VAL A 43 5.69 -3.52 9.35
N ASP A 44 6.61 -3.97 10.21
CA ASP A 44 6.42 -3.91 11.65
C ASP A 44 6.44 -2.44 12.12
N ALA A 45 5.31 -1.95 12.65
CA ALA A 45 5.19 -0.56 13.06
C ALA A 45 6.09 -0.18 14.25
N THR A 46 6.53 -1.17 15.03
CA THR A 46 7.38 -0.99 16.21
C THR A 46 8.85 -0.96 15.81
N THR A 47 9.30 -1.94 15.03
CA THR A 47 10.73 -2.13 14.68
C THR A 47 11.13 -1.52 13.35
N GLY A 48 10.18 -1.24 12.46
CA GLY A 48 10.47 -0.76 11.09
C GLY A 48 10.85 -1.86 10.10
N SER A 49 10.86 -3.13 10.53
CA SER A 49 11.29 -4.24 9.69
C SER A 49 10.24 -4.60 8.64
N VAL A 50 10.67 -4.85 7.40
CA VAL A 50 9.78 -5.40 6.35
C VAL A 50 9.52 -6.89 6.65
N LEU A 51 8.27 -7.23 6.91
CA LEU A 51 7.81 -8.58 7.26
C LEU A 51 7.33 -9.36 6.04
N ARG A 52 6.81 -8.67 5.03
CA ARG A 52 6.31 -9.29 3.78
C ARG A 52 6.37 -8.28 2.65
N THR A 53 6.61 -8.77 1.44
CA THR A 53 6.52 -8.00 0.19
C THR A 53 5.49 -8.66 -0.71
N LEU A 54 4.47 -7.91 -1.12
CA LEU A 54 3.51 -8.33 -2.15
C LEU A 54 3.87 -7.68 -3.48
N GLN A 55 4.24 -8.48 -4.46
CA GLN A 55 4.48 -7.99 -5.82
C GLN A 55 3.15 -7.72 -6.51
N ILE A 56 3.03 -6.53 -7.09
CA ILE A 56 1.85 -6.08 -7.85
C ILE A 56 2.28 -5.94 -9.31
N PRO A 57 1.49 -6.44 -10.29
CA PRO A 57 1.86 -6.35 -11.71
C PRO A 57 1.62 -4.94 -12.31
N ALA A 58 2.08 -3.92 -11.60
CA ALA A 58 2.05 -2.50 -11.97
C ALA A 58 3.19 -1.78 -11.24
N ASN A 59 3.93 -0.90 -11.90
CA ASN A 59 5.10 -0.23 -11.29
C ASN A 59 4.71 0.83 -10.22
N LYS A 60 3.65 1.58 -10.49
CA LYS A 60 3.20 2.72 -9.69
C LYS A 60 2.06 2.32 -8.78
N VAL A 61 2.38 1.62 -7.69
CA VAL A 61 1.41 1.24 -6.65
C VAL A 61 1.16 2.46 -5.76
N THR A 62 -0.09 2.91 -5.67
CA THR A 62 -0.43 4.23 -5.09
C THR A 62 -1.06 4.14 -3.71
N CYS A 63 -1.92 3.16 -3.45
CA CYS A 63 -2.57 3.04 -2.14
C CYS A 63 -3.00 1.59 -1.88
N ALA A 64 -3.19 1.25 -0.61
CA ALA A 64 -3.71 -0.04 -0.17
C ALA A 64 -4.72 0.15 0.96
N VAL A 65 -5.85 -0.57 0.91
CA VAL A 65 -6.89 -0.52 1.95
C VAL A 65 -7.53 -1.89 2.11
N PHE A 66 -7.84 -2.27 3.35
CA PHE A 66 -8.61 -3.49 3.62
C PHE A 66 -10.10 -3.29 3.34
N GLY A 67 -10.72 -4.32 2.80
CA GLY A 67 -12.13 -4.35 2.44
C GLY A 67 -12.64 -5.80 2.35
N GLY A 68 -13.71 -6.00 1.58
CA GLY A 68 -14.45 -7.26 1.59
C GLY A 68 -15.38 -7.36 2.81
N ALA A 69 -16.27 -8.36 2.80
CA ALA A 69 -17.26 -8.54 3.88
C ALA A 69 -16.61 -8.81 5.23
N ASP A 70 -15.46 -9.50 5.22
CA ASP A 70 -14.73 -9.95 6.40
C ASP A 70 -13.51 -9.09 6.75
N LEU A 71 -13.27 -8.01 6.00
CA LEU A 71 -12.11 -7.11 6.09
C LEU A 71 -10.75 -7.83 5.89
N ASP A 72 -10.72 -8.92 5.13
CA ASP A 72 -9.54 -9.76 4.86
C ASP A 72 -9.03 -9.68 3.41
N GLU A 73 -9.60 -8.78 2.61
CA GLU A 73 -9.17 -8.49 1.24
C GLU A 73 -8.43 -7.16 1.20
N LEU A 74 -7.22 -7.11 0.64
CA LEU A 74 -6.49 -5.87 0.42
C LEU A 74 -6.73 -5.36 -1.00
N TYR A 75 -7.42 -4.23 -1.12
CA TYR A 75 -7.60 -3.51 -2.38
C TYR A 75 -6.42 -2.57 -2.60
N VAL A 76 -5.81 -2.65 -3.78
CA VAL A 76 -4.59 -1.93 -4.11
C VAL A 76 -4.81 -1.12 -5.38
N THR A 77 -4.69 0.20 -5.28
CA THR A 77 -4.79 1.08 -6.45
C THR A 77 -3.41 1.30 -7.06
N THR A 78 -3.39 1.51 -8.37
CA THR A 78 -2.17 1.78 -9.12
C THR A 78 -2.41 2.89 -10.12
N ALA A 79 -1.32 3.46 -10.65
CA ALA A 79 -1.37 4.46 -11.70
C ALA A 79 -0.54 4.02 -12.92
N ASN A 80 -0.79 4.68 -14.05
CA ASN A 80 0.06 4.64 -15.24
C ASN A 80 0.44 6.07 -15.70
N ILE A 81 0.31 7.04 -14.79
CA ILE A 81 0.58 8.44 -15.08
C ILE A 81 2.02 8.60 -15.54
N ARG A 82 2.22 9.21 -16.71
CA ARG A 82 3.53 9.44 -17.34
C ARG A 82 4.35 8.18 -17.61
N ASP A 83 3.73 7.01 -17.72
CA ASP A 83 4.44 5.83 -18.25
C ASP A 83 4.88 6.10 -19.70
N THR A 84 6.08 5.65 -20.04
CA THR A 84 6.55 5.51 -21.42
C THR A 84 5.84 4.33 -22.11
N PRO A 85 5.86 4.23 -23.45
CA PRO A 85 5.37 3.04 -24.15
C PRO A 85 6.04 1.74 -23.69
N GLU A 86 7.35 1.80 -23.38
CA GLU A 86 8.10 0.65 -22.88
C GLU A 86 7.61 0.22 -21.48
N GLU A 87 7.42 1.17 -20.56
CA GLU A 87 6.90 0.88 -19.22
C GLU A 87 5.49 0.30 -19.28
N ARG A 88 4.61 0.84 -20.14
CA ARG A 88 3.28 0.25 -20.37
C ARG A 88 3.36 -1.18 -20.91
N GLY A 89 4.35 -1.49 -21.73
CA GLY A 89 4.59 -2.85 -22.22
C GLY A 89 5.02 -3.81 -21.11
N LYS A 90 5.86 -3.34 -20.17
CA LYS A 90 6.31 -4.13 -19.00
C LYS A 90 5.22 -4.29 -17.94
N PHE A 91 4.40 -3.26 -17.74
CA PHE A 91 3.38 -3.18 -16.70
C PHE A 91 2.00 -2.87 -17.31
N PRO A 92 1.43 -3.80 -18.11
CA PRO A 92 0.20 -3.54 -18.86
C PRO A 92 -1.03 -3.31 -17.97
N LEU A 93 -0.97 -3.69 -16.70
CA LEU A 93 -2.06 -3.51 -15.73
C LEU A 93 -1.90 -2.22 -14.90
N GLY A 94 -0.91 -1.37 -15.19
CA GLY A 94 -0.78 -0.06 -14.55
C GLY A 94 -2.03 0.81 -14.73
N GLY A 95 -2.52 1.39 -13.64
CA GLY A 95 -3.79 2.14 -13.60
C GLY A 95 -5.01 1.30 -13.21
N THR A 96 -4.84 -0.01 -13.01
CA THR A 96 -5.91 -0.91 -12.55
C THR A 96 -5.93 -0.98 -11.02
N THR A 97 -7.08 -1.37 -10.47
CA THR A 97 -7.22 -1.76 -9.06
C THR A 97 -7.12 -3.27 -8.90
N PHE A 98 -6.28 -3.73 -7.98
CA PHE A 98 -6.10 -5.13 -7.64
C PHE A 98 -6.84 -5.47 -6.35
N ARG A 99 -7.25 -6.73 -6.24
CA ARG A 99 -7.75 -7.31 -4.99
C ARG A 99 -6.86 -8.48 -4.61
N VAL A 100 -6.30 -8.44 -3.41
CA VAL A 100 -5.42 -9.49 -2.86
C VAL A 100 -6.12 -10.17 -1.69
N THR A 101 -6.24 -11.49 -1.75
CA THR A 101 -6.92 -12.31 -0.74
C THR A 101 -5.95 -13.32 -0.12
N GLY A 102 -6.37 -14.01 0.95
CA GLY A 102 -5.55 -15.06 1.57
C GLY A 102 -4.32 -14.53 2.31
N LEU A 103 -4.38 -13.29 2.79
CA LEU A 103 -3.27 -12.66 3.52
C LEU A 103 -3.08 -13.23 4.94
N GLY A 104 -4.14 -13.84 5.49
CA GLY A 104 -4.17 -14.43 6.84
C GLY A 104 -4.40 -13.39 7.94
N VAL A 105 -4.70 -12.14 7.58
CA VAL A 105 -4.91 -11.03 8.51
C VAL A 105 -6.09 -10.18 8.05
N LYS A 106 -6.63 -9.37 8.96
CA LYS A 106 -7.74 -8.46 8.70
C LYS A 106 -7.31 -7.02 8.89
N GLY A 107 -8.02 -6.09 8.26
CA GLY A 107 -7.92 -4.67 8.55
C GLY A 107 -9.09 -4.16 9.37
N TYR A 108 -9.23 -2.84 9.38
CA TYR A 108 -10.33 -2.13 10.00
C TYR A 108 -11.27 -1.55 8.94
N ALA A 109 -12.53 -1.36 9.30
CA ALA A 109 -13.43 -0.54 8.50
C ALA A 109 -12.91 0.91 8.49
N GLY A 110 -13.03 1.58 7.34
CA GLY A 110 -12.70 3.00 7.26
C GLY A 110 -13.63 3.82 8.15
N ASP A 111 -13.05 4.75 8.90
CA ASP A 111 -13.83 5.69 9.70
C ASP A 111 -14.62 6.64 8.80
N LYS A 112 -15.84 6.96 9.24
CA LYS A 112 -16.68 7.93 8.54
C LYS A 112 -16.23 9.34 8.91
N ALA A 113 -15.89 10.14 7.90
CA ALA A 113 -15.88 11.59 8.04
C ALA A 113 -17.32 12.10 7.85
N ILE A 114 -17.87 12.79 8.84
CA ILE A 114 -19.19 13.44 8.76
C ILE A 114 -18.95 14.91 8.48
N LEU A 115 -19.49 15.39 7.36
CA LEU A 115 -19.48 16.81 6.98
C LEU A 115 -20.94 17.27 6.95
N ASP A 116 -21.31 18.12 7.89
CA ASP A 116 -22.60 18.80 7.88
C ASP A 116 -22.45 20.08 7.05
N LEU A 117 -23.16 20.13 5.91
CA LEU A 117 -23.25 21.32 5.08
C LEU A 117 -24.55 22.04 5.47
N GLU A 118 -24.42 23.25 6.05
CA GLU A 118 -25.56 24.17 6.24
C GLU A 118 -26.15 24.62 4.91
#